data_AF-W7VWX2-F1
#
_entry.id   AF-W7VWX2-F1
#
_cell.length_a   1.000
_cell.length_b   1.000
_cell.length_c   1.000
_cell.angle_alpha   90.00
_cell.angle_beta   90.00
_cell.angle_gamma   90.00
#
_symmetry.space_group_name_H-M   'P 1'
#
loop_
_entity.id
_entity.type
_entity.pdbx_description
1 polymer ?
#
loop_
_entity_poly.entity_id
_entity_poly.type
_entity_poly.pdbx_seq_one_letter_code
_entity_poly.pdbx_strand_id
1 'polypeptide(L)'
;MATPAAPSALAAQARRVYMESLLLAVPTAVQGVLDGAHRLANEKAEPQLAHKRMNAAIDLTRPAPQWQQALIDSLGAMPRISTSGGRTSLGAAAASSMGSGRDTLQLVDDDTIEVEILSSRLALAMMDKASWEFTDLRARMSSLERREELDSGDALRPHVVARIVIDSWRSAGLSLEHWRTVQKVIHAAFGRWSRSPTTRPTAGCSVRACVPKSTCGP
;
A
#
# COMPACT_ATOMS: atom_id res chain seq x y z
N MET A 1 -30.33 -3.17 -22.73
CA MET A 1 -28.99 -3.17 -23.35
C MET A 1 -28.09 -2.28 -22.50
N ALA A 2 -27.28 -2.86 -21.61
CA ALA A 2 -26.35 -2.07 -20.81
C ALA A 2 -25.15 -1.67 -21.69
N THR A 3 -24.94 -0.38 -21.89
CA THR A 3 -23.76 0.14 -22.58
C THR A 3 -22.51 -0.36 -21.85
N PRO A 4 -21.57 -1.06 -22.51
CA PRO A 4 -20.33 -1.45 -21.86
C PRO A 4 -19.60 -0.20 -21.39
N ALA A 5 -19.21 -0.17 -20.11
CA ALA A 5 -18.44 0.94 -19.56
C ALA A 5 -17.16 1.14 -20.39
N ALA A 6 -16.82 2.39 -20.68
CA ALA A 6 -15.56 2.72 -21.35
C ALA A 6 -14.37 2.08 -20.60
N PRO A 7 -13.34 1.58 -21.28
CA PRO A 7 -12.22 0.89 -20.64
C PRO A 7 -11.52 1.74 -19.56
N SER A 8 -11.50 3.06 -19.72
CA SER A 8 -11.03 4.01 -18.70
C SER A 8 -11.89 4.03 -17.44
N ALA A 9 -13.22 3.90 -17.58
CA ALA A 9 -14.14 3.85 -16.45
C ALA A 9 -13.99 2.54 -15.65
N LEU A 10 -13.73 1.42 -16.33
CA LEU A 10 -13.39 0.15 -15.68
C LEU A 10 -12.06 0.22 -14.93
N ALA A 11 -11.04 0.86 -15.50
CA ALA A 11 -9.76 1.09 -14.82
C ALA A 11 -9.93 1.98 -13.56
N ALA A 12 -10.68 3.08 -13.66
CA ALA A 12 -10.98 3.93 -12.51
C ALA A 12 -11.77 3.18 -11.42
N GLN A 13 -12.72 2.33 -11.81
CA GLN A 13 -13.47 1.50 -10.88
C GLN A 13 -12.57 0.49 -10.17
N ALA A 14 -11.69 -0.20 -10.91
CA ALA A 14 -10.73 -1.14 -10.33
C ALA A 14 -9.78 -0.46 -9.34
N ARG A 15 -9.29 0.75 -9.65
CA ARG A 15 -8.47 1.57 -8.74
C ARG A 15 -9.21 1.94 -7.46
N ARG A 16 -10.48 2.34 -7.56
CA ARG A 16 -11.31 2.65 -6.38
C ARG A 16 -11.50 1.45 -5.48
N VAL A 17 -11.90 0.31 -6.05
CA VAL A 17 -12.12 -0.93 -5.27
C VAL A 17 -10.83 -1.39 -4.60
N TYR A 18 -9.70 -1.32 -5.31
CA TYR A 18 -8.39 -1.63 -4.73
C TYR A 18 -8.06 -0.70 -3.56
N MET A 19 -8.24 0.62 -3.72
CA MET A 19 -7.98 1.58 -2.64
C MET A 19 -8.89 1.41 -1.44
N GLU A 20 -10.17 1.18 -1.67
CA GLU A 20 -11.13 0.87 -0.60
C GLU A 20 -10.72 -0.40 0.15
N SER A 21 -10.31 -1.45 -0.57
CA SER A 21 -9.82 -2.68 0.06
C SER A 21 -8.56 -2.46 0.89
N LEU A 22 -7.66 -1.60 0.40
CA LEU A 22 -6.41 -1.28 1.09
C LEU A 22 -6.69 -0.51 2.38
N LEU A 23 -7.55 0.52 2.32
CA LEU A 23 -7.98 1.31 3.47
C LEU A 23 -8.68 0.44 4.53
N LEU A 24 -9.59 -0.44 4.11
CA LEU A 24 -10.28 -1.36 5.02
C LEU A 24 -9.33 -2.36 5.70
N ALA A 25 -8.21 -2.67 5.06
CA ALA A 25 -7.25 -3.63 5.58
C ALA A 25 -6.16 -2.98 6.47
N VAL A 26 -6.06 -1.64 6.52
CA VAL A 26 -5.12 -0.90 7.38
C VAL A 26 -5.27 -1.28 8.86
N PRO A 27 -6.47 -1.26 9.48
CA PRO A 27 -6.61 -1.59 10.89
C PRO A 27 -6.11 -3.00 11.21
N THR A 28 -6.43 -3.97 10.35
CA THR A 28 -5.95 -5.36 10.49
C THR A 28 -4.43 -5.46 10.39
N ALA A 29 -3.81 -4.68 9.50
CA ALA A 29 -2.35 -4.64 9.39
C ALA A 29 -1.70 -4.07 10.67
N VAL A 30 -2.20 -2.92 11.16
CA VAL A 30 -1.69 -2.28 12.39
C VAL A 30 -1.88 -3.19 13.61
N GLN A 31 -3.03 -3.82 13.77
CA GLN A 31 -3.27 -4.80 14.85
C GLN A 31 -2.32 -6.00 14.71
N GLY A 32 -2.10 -6.50 13.49
CA GLY A 32 -1.13 -7.54 13.24
C GLY A 32 0.30 -7.16 13.63
N VAL A 33 0.66 -5.87 13.55
CA VAL A 33 1.93 -5.36 14.05
C VAL A 33 1.96 -5.33 15.57
N LEU A 34 0.92 -4.84 16.23
CA LEU A 34 0.81 -4.83 17.69
C LEU A 34 0.93 -6.24 18.27
N ASP A 35 0.11 -7.18 17.77
CA ASP A 35 0.13 -8.58 18.21
C ASP A 35 1.49 -9.23 17.95
N GLY A 36 2.12 -8.91 16.82
CA GLY A 36 3.44 -9.43 16.51
C GLY A 36 4.52 -8.82 17.40
N ALA A 37 4.44 -7.53 17.76
CA ALA A 37 5.38 -6.87 18.66
C ALA A 37 5.28 -7.44 20.09
N HIS A 38 4.05 -7.65 20.59
CA HIS A 38 3.84 -8.33 21.88
C HIS A 38 4.34 -9.77 21.87
N ARG A 39 4.13 -10.53 20.79
CA ARG A 39 4.72 -11.87 20.66
C ARG A 39 6.25 -11.82 20.62
N LEU A 40 6.81 -10.87 19.88
CA LEU A 40 8.25 -10.68 19.76
C LEU A 40 8.90 -10.35 21.11
N ALA A 41 8.25 -9.54 21.93
CA ALA A 41 8.72 -9.22 23.29
C ALA A 41 8.81 -10.46 24.20
N ASN A 42 7.99 -11.48 23.96
CA ASN A 42 7.96 -12.72 24.74
C ASN A 42 8.85 -13.84 24.17
N GLU A 43 9.47 -13.65 23.00
CA GLU A 43 10.41 -14.62 22.44
C GLU A 43 11.73 -14.64 23.24
N LYS A 44 12.26 -15.84 23.49
CA LYS A 44 13.60 -16.00 24.09
C LYS A 44 14.66 -15.34 23.21
N ALA A 45 15.47 -14.47 23.80
CA ALA A 45 16.54 -13.75 23.13
C ALA A 45 17.67 -13.42 24.12
N GLU A 46 18.80 -12.94 23.60
CA GLU A 46 19.84 -12.31 24.41
C GLU A 46 19.26 -11.19 25.29
N PRO A 47 19.70 -11.00 26.55
CA PRO A 47 19.09 -10.06 27.50
C PRO A 47 18.94 -8.63 26.99
N GLN A 48 19.94 -8.11 26.27
CA GLN A 48 19.89 -6.76 25.68
C GLN A 48 18.81 -6.66 24.59
N LEU A 49 18.71 -7.67 23.72
CA LEU A 49 17.71 -7.72 22.66
C LEU A 49 16.30 -7.93 23.22
N ALA A 50 16.15 -8.75 24.27
CA ALA A 50 14.88 -8.95 24.95
C ALA A 50 14.36 -7.62 25.54
N HIS A 51 15.24 -6.84 26.18
CA HIS A 51 14.89 -5.53 26.70
C HIS A 51 14.44 -4.56 25.60
N LYS A 52 15.19 -4.48 24.49
CA LYS A 52 14.83 -3.67 23.31
C LYS A 52 13.45 -4.04 22.74
N ARG A 53 13.16 -5.34 22.62
CA ARG A 53 11.87 -5.82 22.11
C ARG A 53 10.71 -5.47 23.03
N MET A 54 10.92 -5.55 24.34
CA MET A 54 9.92 -5.18 25.34
C MET A 54 9.63 -3.68 25.31
N ASN A 55 10.67 -2.84 25.28
CA ASN A 55 10.51 -1.38 25.17
C ASN A 55 9.78 -1.01 23.87
N ALA A 56 10.20 -1.56 22.73
CA ALA A 56 9.54 -1.31 21.45
C ALA A 56 8.06 -1.72 21.45
N ALA A 57 7.69 -2.83 22.12
CA ALA A 57 6.30 -3.25 22.23
C ALA A 57 5.46 -2.29 23.09
N ILE A 58 6.01 -1.81 24.21
CA ILE A 58 5.35 -0.84 25.11
C ILE A 58 5.18 0.51 24.41
N ASP A 59 6.26 1.02 23.81
CA ASP A 59 6.30 2.34 23.18
C ASP A 59 5.46 2.39 21.90
N LEU A 60 5.20 1.24 21.26
CA LEU A 60 4.30 1.15 20.12
C LEU A 60 2.82 1.26 20.49
N THR A 61 2.40 0.76 21.67
CA THR A 61 0.97 0.63 22.00
C THR A 61 0.26 1.98 22.05
N ARG A 62 0.90 3.02 22.63
CA ARG A 62 0.29 4.34 22.82
C ARG A 62 0.05 5.11 21.50
N PRO A 63 1.04 5.28 20.60
CA PRO A 63 0.84 6.00 19.35
C PRO A 63 0.15 5.18 18.24
N ALA A 64 -0.09 3.88 18.43
CA ALA A 64 -0.67 3.03 17.38
C ALA A 64 -2.01 3.52 16.80
N PRO A 65 -2.99 4.04 17.59
CA PRO A 65 -4.20 4.61 17.02
C PRO A 65 -3.91 5.85 16.15
N GLN A 66 -2.97 6.70 16.56
CA GLN A 66 -2.57 7.88 15.79
C GLN A 66 -1.87 7.47 14.49
N TRP A 67 -0.96 6.50 14.55
CA TRP A 67 -0.31 5.95 13.37
C TRP A 67 -1.32 5.36 12.39
N GLN A 68 -2.32 4.61 12.89
CA GLN A 68 -3.39 4.08 12.07
C GLN A 68 -4.17 5.18 11.35
N GLN A 69 -4.55 6.25 12.05
CA GLN A 69 -5.28 7.37 11.44
C GLN A 69 -4.40 8.10 10.40
N ALA A 70 -3.14 8.39 10.73
CA ALA A 70 -2.21 9.03 9.80
C ALA A 70 -2.01 8.20 8.51
N LEU A 71 -1.99 6.88 8.63
CA LEU A 71 -1.90 5.95 7.50
C LEU A 71 -3.19 5.97 6.65
N ILE A 72 -4.37 5.97 7.28
CA ILE A 72 -5.67 6.09 6.59
C ILE A 72 -5.76 7.44 5.85
N ASP A 73 -5.40 8.53 6.51
CA ASP A 73 -5.45 9.88 5.94
C ASP A 73 -4.49 10.03 4.76
N SER A 74 -3.26 9.54 4.90
CA SER A 74 -2.24 9.61 3.83
C SER A 74 -2.63 8.77 2.61
N LEU A 75 -3.20 7.58 2.82
CA LEU A 75 -3.71 6.75 1.73
C LEU A 75 -4.97 7.35 1.09
N GLY A 76 -5.86 7.94 1.89
CA GLY A 76 -7.09 8.57 1.42
C GLY A 76 -6.88 9.87 0.66
N ALA A 77 -5.81 10.61 0.99
CA ALA A 77 -5.39 11.83 0.31
C ALA A 77 -4.71 11.58 -1.04
N MET A 78 -4.37 10.34 -1.37
CA MET A 78 -3.73 10.03 -2.64
C MET A 78 -4.64 10.41 -3.81
N PRO A 79 -4.12 11.10 -4.85
CA PRO A 79 -4.89 11.44 -6.03
C PRO A 79 -5.48 10.17 -6.64
N ARG A 80 -6.80 10.00 -6.53
CA ARG A 80 -7.51 8.98 -7.29
C ARG A 80 -7.46 9.46 -8.73
N ILE A 81 -6.54 8.92 -9.53
CA ILE A 81 -6.40 9.27 -10.94
C ILE A 81 -7.78 9.10 -11.59
N SER A 82 -8.44 10.24 -11.80
CA SER A 82 -9.74 10.32 -12.44
C SER A 82 -9.45 10.27 -13.92
N THR A 83 -9.60 9.10 -14.53
CA THR A 83 -9.49 8.92 -15.98
C THR A 83 -10.74 9.50 -16.69
N SER A 84 -11.07 10.75 -16.40
CA SER A 84 -11.94 11.55 -17.24
C SER A 84 -11.08 12.04 -18.40
N GLY A 85 -11.35 11.56 -19.62
CA GLY A 85 -10.65 11.94 -20.83
C GLY A 85 -10.53 13.46 -20.95
N GLY A 86 -9.31 13.95 -20.82
CA GLY A 86 -8.99 15.37 -20.85
C GLY A 86 -7.49 15.54 -20.85
N ARG A 87 -6.98 15.87 -22.04
CA ARG A 87 -5.61 16.23 -22.41
C ARG A 87 -4.76 16.79 -21.25
N THR A 88 -3.53 16.29 -21.19
CA THR A 88 -2.38 16.80 -20.43
C THR A 88 -2.43 18.30 -20.14
N SER A 89 -2.46 18.65 -18.86
CA SER A 89 -1.75 19.82 -18.35
C SER A 89 -0.95 19.34 -17.13
N LEU A 90 0.37 19.22 -17.32
CA LEU A 90 1.30 19.22 -16.21
C LEU A 90 1.19 20.61 -15.54
N GLY A 91 1.10 20.63 -14.22
CA GLY A 91 1.28 21.83 -13.41
C GLY A 91 0.00 22.53 -13.00
N ALA A 92 -0.47 22.24 -11.78
CA ALA A 92 -1.01 23.21 -10.81
C ALA A 92 -1.67 22.49 -9.62
N ALA A 93 -0.87 22.02 -8.66
CA ALA A 93 -1.30 21.87 -7.26
C ALA A 93 -0.12 21.89 -6.27
N ALA A 94 1.03 22.45 -6.68
CA ALA A 94 2.11 22.84 -5.77
C ALA A 94 2.14 24.38 -5.74
N ALA A 95 1.11 24.99 -5.18
CA ALA A 95 1.05 26.44 -4.99
C ALA A 95 0.17 26.77 -3.79
N SER A 96 0.65 26.42 -2.61
CA SER A 96 0.31 27.10 -1.35
C SER A 96 1.37 26.74 -0.30
N SER A 97 2.57 27.28 -0.48
CA SER A 97 3.39 27.87 0.59
C SER A 97 4.70 28.39 -0.02
N MET A 98 4.62 29.49 -0.74
CA MET A 98 5.82 30.30 -1.02
C MET A 98 6.05 31.18 0.21
N GLY A 99 6.89 30.67 1.11
CA GLY A 99 7.45 31.41 2.23
C GLY A 99 8.97 31.47 2.09
N SER A 100 9.44 32.53 1.42
CA SER A 100 10.74 33.19 1.56
C SER A 100 11.99 32.34 1.82
N GLY A 101 12.89 32.34 0.82
CA GLY A 101 14.27 32.76 1.06
C GLY A 101 15.27 31.69 1.51
N ARG A 102 16.18 31.42 0.58
CA ARG A 102 17.63 31.20 0.76
C ARG A 102 18.09 29.83 0.27
N ASP A 103 19.06 29.91 -0.63
CA ASP A 103 20.00 28.88 -1.02
C ASP A 103 20.37 28.01 0.18
N THR A 104 19.74 26.85 0.28
CA THR A 104 20.17 25.78 1.16
C THR A 104 20.62 24.66 0.25
N LEU A 105 21.92 24.51 0.11
CA LEU A 105 22.53 23.20 -0.05
C LEU A 105 21.97 22.33 1.10
N GLN A 106 20.83 21.69 0.88
CA GLN A 106 20.19 20.84 1.87
C GLN A 106 21.08 19.61 2.00
N LEU A 107 21.80 19.54 3.12
CA LEU A 107 22.35 18.30 3.63
C LEU A 107 21.23 17.26 3.51
N VAL A 108 21.43 16.26 2.65
CA VAL A 108 20.53 15.10 2.62
C VAL A 108 20.64 14.49 4.01
N ASP A 109 19.58 14.68 4.80
CA ASP A 109 19.51 14.18 6.17
C ASP A 109 19.69 12.65 6.14
N ASP A 110 20.54 12.09 7.00
CA ASP A 110 20.78 10.63 7.11
C ASP A 110 19.44 9.87 7.23
N ASP A 111 18.49 10.49 7.95
CA ASP A 111 17.09 10.06 8.07
C ASP A 111 16.37 9.83 6.72
N THR A 112 16.69 10.60 5.69
CA THR A 112 16.08 10.45 4.35
C THR A 112 16.56 9.16 3.70
N ILE A 113 17.86 8.90 3.75
CA ILE A 113 18.45 7.67 3.21
C ILE A 113 17.93 6.46 4.00
N GLU A 114 17.82 6.58 5.33
CA GLU A 114 17.23 5.52 6.15
C GLU A 114 15.79 5.21 5.74
N VAL A 115 14.96 6.22 5.53
CA VAL A 115 13.57 6.06 5.08
C VAL A 115 13.51 5.42 3.69
N GLU A 116 14.38 5.81 2.75
CA GLU A 116 14.44 5.19 1.42
C GLU A 116 14.86 3.71 1.48
N ILE A 117 15.85 3.38 2.33
CA ILE A 117 16.28 1.99 2.53
C ILE A 117 15.15 1.17 3.17
N LEU A 118 14.51 1.68 4.22
CA LEU A 118 13.44 0.97 4.93
C LEU A 118 12.21 0.81 4.03
N SER A 119 11.84 1.83 3.26
CA SER A 119 10.70 1.77 2.34
C SER A 119 10.95 0.79 1.21
N SER A 120 12.17 0.74 0.66
CA SER A 120 12.57 -0.24 -0.35
C SER A 120 12.48 -1.67 0.18
N ARG A 121 12.94 -1.92 1.41
CA ARG A 121 12.88 -3.24 2.06
C ARG A 121 11.45 -3.68 2.36
N LEU A 122 10.62 -2.76 2.84
CA LEU A 122 9.20 -3.04 3.08
C LEU A 122 8.47 -3.32 1.76
N ALA A 123 8.73 -2.52 0.72
CA ALA A 123 8.14 -2.70 -0.60
C ALA A 123 8.48 -4.08 -1.18
N LEU A 124 9.73 -4.52 -1.06
CA LEU A 124 10.15 -5.85 -1.49
C LEU A 124 9.41 -6.95 -0.70
N ALA A 125 9.30 -6.82 0.62
CA ALA A 125 8.57 -7.77 1.44
C ALA A 125 7.05 -7.83 1.11
N MET A 126 6.45 -6.70 0.76
CA MET A 126 5.06 -6.63 0.29
C MET A 126 4.90 -7.28 -1.09
N MET A 127 5.86 -7.05 -1.99
CA MET A 127 5.90 -7.68 -3.32
C MET A 127 6.05 -9.19 -3.21
N ASP A 128 7.01 -9.71 -2.44
CA ASP A 128 7.25 -11.16 -2.33
C ASP A 128 6.00 -11.94 -1.86
N LYS A 129 5.16 -11.33 -1.02
CA LYS A 129 3.97 -11.98 -0.45
C LYS A 129 2.70 -11.83 -1.29
N ALA A 130 2.62 -10.81 -2.15
CA ALA A 130 1.48 -10.51 -3.00
C ALA A 130 1.83 -10.38 -4.50
N SER A 131 2.98 -10.95 -4.90
CA SER A 131 3.59 -10.71 -6.22
C SER A 131 2.64 -11.02 -7.36
N TRP A 132 1.85 -12.09 -7.23
CA TRP A 132 0.94 -12.54 -8.29
C TRP A 132 -0.31 -11.66 -8.41
N GLU A 133 -0.92 -11.22 -7.30
CA GLU A 133 -2.09 -10.33 -7.31
C GLU A 133 -1.74 -8.95 -7.85
N PHE A 134 -0.58 -8.41 -7.44
CA PHE A 134 -0.09 -7.14 -7.96
C PHE A 134 0.24 -7.21 -9.45
N THR A 135 0.87 -8.30 -9.90
CA THR A 135 1.23 -8.48 -11.30
C THR A 135 -0.02 -8.64 -12.17
N ASP A 136 -1.02 -9.41 -11.74
CA ASP A 136 -2.31 -9.55 -12.45
C ASP A 136 -3.05 -8.22 -12.53
N LEU A 137 -3.21 -7.52 -11.40
CA LEU A 137 -3.92 -6.24 -11.36
C LEU A 137 -3.23 -5.20 -12.26
N ARG A 138 -1.90 -5.12 -12.23
CA ARG A 138 -1.12 -4.19 -13.07
C ARG A 138 -1.24 -4.53 -14.55
N ALA A 139 -1.17 -5.80 -14.93
CA ALA A 139 -1.35 -6.23 -16.31
C ALA A 139 -2.75 -5.86 -16.83
N ARG A 140 -3.79 -6.08 -16.02
CA ARG A 140 -5.17 -5.71 -16.35
C ARG A 140 -5.34 -4.20 -16.47
N MET A 141 -4.76 -3.41 -15.56
CA MET A 141 -4.81 -1.95 -15.63
C MET A 141 -4.08 -1.39 -16.86
N SER A 142 -2.87 -1.89 -17.15
CA SER A 142 -2.11 -1.50 -18.35
C SER A 142 -2.90 -1.77 -19.64
N SER A 143 -3.56 -2.94 -19.72
CA SER A 143 -4.41 -3.29 -20.87
C SER A 143 -5.63 -2.38 -21.03
N LEU A 144 -6.24 -1.94 -19.92
CA LEU A 144 -7.42 -1.07 -19.91
C LEU A 144 -7.09 0.39 -20.18
N GLU A 145 -5.94 0.87 -19.71
CA GLU A 145 -5.50 2.27 -19.85
C GLU A 145 -4.72 2.53 -21.14
N ARG A 146 -4.34 1.47 -21.88
CA ARG A 146 -3.44 1.52 -23.05
C ARG A 146 -2.15 2.29 -22.74
N ARG A 147 -1.65 2.14 -21.50
CA ARG A 147 -0.40 2.72 -21.02
C ARG A 147 0.48 1.59 -20.51
N GLU A 148 1.74 1.61 -20.93
CA GLU A 148 2.72 0.59 -20.54
C GLU A 148 3.21 0.82 -19.10
N GLU A 149 3.18 2.07 -18.63
CA GLU A 149 3.69 2.44 -17.31
C GLU A 149 2.69 3.23 -16.45
N LEU A 150 2.56 2.81 -15.18
CA LEU A 150 1.79 3.49 -14.13
C LEU A 150 2.54 4.74 -13.66
N ASP A 151 1.81 5.73 -13.15
CA ASP A 151 2.44 6.94 -12.57
C ASP A 151 3.39 6.59 -11.41
N SER A 152 4.45 7.36 -11.22
CA SER A 152 5.44 7.15 -10.17
C SER A 152 4.85 7.26 -8.76
N GLY A 153 3.78 8.06 -8.58
CA GLY A 153 3.04 8.23 -7.34
C GLY A 153 1.82 7.33 -7.16
N ASP A 154 1.65 6.33 -8.01
CA ASP A 154 0.46 5.46 -8.00
C ASP A 154 0.48 4.46 -6.83
N ALA A 155 -0.62 4.38 -6.08
CA ALA A 155 -0.84 3.41 -4.99
C ALA A 155 -0.70 1.94 -5.41
N LEU A 156 -0.85 1.68 -6.71
CA LEU A 156 -0.63 0.35 -7.28
C LEU A 156 0.84 -0.07 -7.24
N ARG A 157 1.77 0.88 -7.02
CA ARG A 157 3.18 0.61 -6.78
C ARG A 157 3.38 0.35 -5.27
N PRO A 158 3.82 -0.86 -4.86
CA PRO A 158 4.07 -1.18 -3.46
C PRO A 158 5.08 -0.25 -2.78
N HIS A 159 5.99 0.35 -3.56
CA HIS A 159 6.96 1.32 -3.05
C HIS A 159 6.31 2.61 -2.54
N VAL A 160 5.27 3.11 -3.22
CA VAL A 160 4.53 4.30 -2.79
C VAL A 160 3.81 4.02 -1.46
N VAL A 161 3.18 2.86 -1.37
CA VAL A 161 2.49 2.43 -0.15
C VAL A 161 3.48 2.23 1.00
N ALA A 162 4.62 1.58 0.76
CA ALA A 162 5.66 1.37 1.77
C ALA A 162 6.22 2.68 2.32
N ARG A 163 6.40 3.69 1.46
CA ARG A 163 6.80 5.04 1.86
C ARG A 163 5.76 5.68 2.78
N ILE A 164 4.48 5.61 2.41
CA ILE A 164 3.38 6.13 3.24
C ILE A 164 3.34 5.45 4.62
N VAL A 165 3.59 4.14 4.71
CA VAL A 165 3.62 3.43 6.00
C VAL A 165 4.72 3.98 6.91
N ILE A 166 5.90 4.29 6.37
CA ILE A 166 7.02 4.81 7.16
C ILE A 166 6.82 6.30 7.49
N ASP A 167 6.31 7.09 6.54
CA ASP A 167 6.04 8.50 6.78
C ASP A 167 4.94 8.68 7.85
N SER A 168 3.87 7.88 7.78
CA SER A 168 2.82 7.85 8.81
C SER A 168 3.35 7.39 10.17
N TRP A 169 4.27 6.40 10.21
CA TRP A 169 4.93 5.97 11.44
C TRP A 169 5.69 7.12 12.10
N ARG A 170 6.50 7.86 11.32
CA ARG A 170 7.24 9.03 11.82
C ARG A 170 6.32 10.16 12.26
N SER A 171 5.24 10.42 11.52
CA SER A 171 4.25 11.44 11.87
C SER A 171 3.53 11.16 13.20
N ALA A 172 3.45 9.89 13.60
CA ALA A 172 2.91 9.45 14.89
C ALA A 172 3.93 9.51 16.04
N GLY A 173 5.14 10.02 15.79
CA GLY A 173 6.21 10.14 16.79
C GLY A 173 6.93 8.83 17.11
N LEU A 174 6.76 7.79 16.28
CA LEU A 174 7.44 6.52 16.48
C LEU A 174 8.88 6.56 15.92
N SER A 175 9.84 6.08 16.72
CA SER A 175 11.26 6.03 16.36
C SER A 175 11.57 4.97 15.28
N LEU A 176 12.56 5.26 14.42
CA LEU A 176 13.11 4.30 13.47
C LEU A 176 13.91 3.17 14.14
N GLU A 177 14.37 3.36 15.37
CA GLU A 177 14.97 2.27 16.16
C GLU A 177 13.92 1.22 16.52
N HIS A 178 12.74 1.66 16.96
CA HIS A 178 11.60 0.77 17.22
C HIS A 178 11.17 0.05 15.95
N TRP A 179 11.12 0.76 14.81
CA TRP A 179 10.86 0.16 13.51
C TRP A 179 11.81 -1.01 13.23
N ARG A 180 13.13 -0.82 13.37
CA ARG A 180 14.14 -1.87 13.15
C ARG A 180 13.94 -3.07 14.06
N THR A 181 13.60 -2.82 15.33
CA THR A 181 13.35 -3.87 16.32
C THR A 181 12.16 -4.75 15.95
N VAL A 182 11.07 -4.15 15.45
CA VAL A 182 9.85 -4.86 15.05
C VAL A 182 9.76 -5.12 13.53
N GLN A 183 10.83 -4.88 12.76
CA GLN A 183 10.82 -4.91 11.30
C GLN A 183 10.22 -6.20 10.72
N LYS A 184 10.60 -7.36 11.28
CA LYS A 184 10.08 -8.67 10.84
C LYS A 184 8.55 -8.78 10.99
N VAL A 185 8.01 -8.16 12.04
CA VAL A 185 6.58 -8.17 12.34
C VAL A 185 5.84 -7.25 11.38
N ILE A 186 6.38 -6.05 11.12
CA ILE A 186 5.84 -5.10 10.15
C ILE A 186 5.78 -5.75 8.77
N HIS A 187 6.90 -6.32 8.30
CA HIS A 187 6.95 -7.00 7.01
C HIS A 187 5.93 -8.14 6.92
N ALA A 188 5.75 -8.91 7.99
CA ALA A 188 4.77 -9.99 8.02
C ALA A 188 3.32 -9.47 7.98
N ALA A 189 3.00 -8.39 8.70
CA ALA A 189 1.67 -7.80 8.73
C ALA A 189 1.30 -7.14 7.39
N PHE A 190 2.19 -6.29 6.88
CA PHE A 190 1.97 -5.55 5.63
C PHE A 190 2.14 -6.42 4.39
N GLY A 191 2.89 -7.52 4.44
CA GLY A 191 2.92 -8.53 3.38
C GLY A 191 1.61 -9.33 3.25
N ARG A 192 0.82 -9.43 4.33
CA ARG A 192 -0.55 -10.00 4.26
C ARG A 192 -1.59 -8.98 3.85
N TRP A 193 -1.35 -7.70 4.13
CA TRP A 193 -2.26 -6.59 3.84
C TRP A 193 -2.51 -6.40 2.33
N SER A 194 -1.49 -6.65 1.51
CA SER A 194 -1.62 -6.63 0.06
C SER A 194 -2.37 -7.84 -0.53
N ARG A 195 -2.66 -8.87 0.27
CA ARG A 195 -3.45 -10.01 -0.19
C ARG A 195 -4.93 -9.62 -0.16
N SER A 196 -5.51 -9.41 -1.34
CA SER A 196 -6.94 -9.12 -1.43
C SER A 196 -7.72 -10.37 -0.97
N PRO A 197 -8.80 -10.21 -0.17
CA PRO A 197 -9.63 -11.35 0.24
C PRO A 197 -10.36 -12.02 -0.94
N THR A 198 -10.32 -11.42 -2.14
CA THR A 198 -10.92 -11.94 -3.38
C THR A 198 -10.28 -13.23 -3.89
N THR A 199 -9.18 -13.67 -3.29
CA THR A 199 -8.52 -14.94 -3.61
C THR A 199 -8.91 -16.05 -2.64
N ARG A 200 -10.15 -16.02 -2.14
CA ARG A 200 -10.81 -17.27 -1.77
C ARG A 200 -11.26 -17.90 -3.10
N PRO A 201 -10.76 -19.08 -3.50
CA PRO A 201 -11.35 -19.80 -4.61
C PRO A 201 -12.78 -20.14 -4.17
N THR A 202 -13.75 -19.34 -4.61
CA THR A 202 -15.12 -19.80 -4.69
C THR A 202 -15.06 -20.98 -5.63
N ALA A 203 -15.16 -22.18 -5.07
CA ALA A 203 -15.41 -23.40 -5.79
C ALA A 203 -16.48 -23.11 -6.87
N GLY A 204 -16.11 -23.34 -8.12
CA GLY A 204 -17.03 -23.43 -9.26
C GLY A 204 -17.76 -22.15 -9.66
N CYS A 205 -17.13 -21.27 -10.43
CA CYS A 205 -17.88 -20.42 -11.37
C CYS A 205 -17.05 -20.04 -12.62
N SER A 206 -17.02 -20.99 -13.56
CA SER A 206 -16.82 -20.97 -15.02
C SER A 206 -16.45 -19.67 -15.77
N VAL A 207 -15.43 -19.77 -16.64
CA VAL A 207 -15.37 -19.10 -17.96
C VAL A 207 -14.92 -20.11 -19.02
N ARG A 208 -15.74 -21.15 -19.28
CA ARG A 208 -15.68 -21.94 -20.53
C ARG A 208 -16.87 -22.90 -20.62
N ALA A 209 -18.06 -22.37 -20.92
CA ALA A 209 -19.15 -23.08 -21.61
C ALA A 209 -20.45 -22.26 -21.48
N CYS A 210 -20.65 -21.32 -22.38
CA CYS A 210 -21.99 -20.83 -22.75
C CYS A 210 -21.89 -20.19 -24.13
N VAL A 211 -21.85 -21.04 -25.15
CA VAL A 211 -22.27 -20.66 -26.51
C VAL A 211 -23.59 -21.40 -26.75
N PRO A 212 -24.73 -20.71 -26.86
CA PRO A 212 -25.95 -21.30 -27.37
C PRO A 212 -26.07 -21.00 -28.87
N LYS A 213 -26.32 -22.02 -29.68
CA LYS A 213 -27.00 -21.98 -30.99
C LYS A 213 -27.21 -23.42 -31.46
N SER A 214 -28.40 -23.98 -31.22
CA SER A 214 -29.60 -23.91 -32.08
C SER A 214 -29.61 -25.02 -33.14
N THR A 215 -30.52 -25.98 -32.93
CA THR A 215 -31.20 -26.88 -33.87
C THR A 215 -31.13 -26.51 -35.35
N CYS A 216 -30.84 -27.51 -36.19
CA CYS A 216 -31.49 -27.73 -37.50
C CYS A 216 -31.42 -29.22 -37.86
N GLY A 217 -32.59 -29.87 -37.92
CA GLY A 217 -32.83 -31.03 -38.79
C GLY A 217 -32.91 -30.58 -40.26
N PRO A 218 -33.04 -31.50 -41.22
CA PRO A 218 -34.23 -32.37 -41.31
C PRO A 218 -33.96 -33.87 -41.14
#